data_AF-A0A534M4Z6-F1
#
_entry.id   AF-A0A534M4Z6-F1
#
_cell.length_a   1.000
_cell.length_b   1.000
_cell.length_c   1.000
_cell.angle_alpha   90.00
_cell.angle_beta   90.00
_cell.angle_gamma   90.00
#
_symmetry.space_group_name_H-M   'P 1'
#
loop_
_entity.id
_entity.type
_entity.pdbx_description
1 polymer ?
#
loop_
_entity_poly.entity_id
_entity_poly.type
_entity_poly.pdbx_seq_one_letter_code
_entity_poly.pdbx_strand_id
1 'polypeptide(L)'
;MPRTLQDTLSHLPTEVLRDLARAHRIDRGRQAERTLLIETLLSLPDPDAVVVEADRRRMEYRLGRLRPRQLRDLGERHRVSLHGLKKKWDLVEALASAPDASEILMELEAQAPAERDAGLILGRDSSVDFDRVEDLLVQARKRFQERRFEAALTAAQEASRIAERTTEQLRRASWSYAILAAQGLLEPCDPADPEAATARGLLERAREALFQGS
;
A
#
# COMPACT_ATOMS: atom_id res chain seq x y z
N MET A 1 -1.05 -3.63 14.45
CA MET A 1 -1.17 -5.09 14.33
C MET A 1 -0.01 -5.58 13.49
N PRO A 2 0.79 -6.56 13.92
CA PRO A 2 1.80 -7.17 13.06
C PRO A 2 1.08 -7.75 11.83
N ARG A 3 1.58 -7.45 10.63
CA ARG A 3 1.03 -8.04 9.40
C ARG A 3 1.24 -9.55 9.48
N THR A 4 0.17 -10.32 9.28
CA THR A 4 0.32 -11.78 9.22
C THR A 4 1.06 -12.16 7.94
N LEU A 5 1.78 -13.28 7.93
CA LEU A 5 2.44 -13.80 6.72
C LEU A 5 1.44 -13.89 5.54
N GLN A 6 0.20 -14.30 5.84
CA GLN A 6 -0.90 -14.32 4.87
C GLN A 6 -1.16 -12.96 4.23
N ASP A 7 -1.28 -11.90 5.05
CA ASP A 7 -1.49 -10.55 4.56
C ASP A 7 -0.30 -10.09 3.71
N THR A 8 0.93 -10.30 4.21
CA THR A 8 2.16 -9.92 3.50
C THR A 8 2.20 -10.55 2.10
N LEU A 9 2.03 -11.87 2.00
CA LEU A 9 2.07 -12.59 0.72
C LEU A 9 0.92 -12.19 -0.21
N SER A 10 -0.27 -11.96 0.34
CA SER A 10 -1.46 -11.58 -0.44
C SER A 10 -1.32 -10.23 -1.15
N HIS A 11 -0.47 -9.34 -0.64
CA HIS A 11 -0.21 -8.02 -1.21
C HIS A 11 1.01 -7.97 -2.14
N LEU A 12 1.77 -9.05 -2.30
CA LEU A 12 2.93 -9.08 -3.19
C LEU A 12 2.52 -9.23 -4.66
N PRO A 13 3.20 -8.56 -5.61
CA PRO A 13 3.08 -8.87 -7.03
C PRO A 13 3.43 -10.34 -7.32
N THR A 14 2.77 -10.96 -8.30
CA THR A 14 3.00 -12.38 -8.64
C THR A 14 4.46 -12.67 -9.05
N GLU A 15 5.14 -11.69 -9.63
CA GLU A 15 6.58 -11.76 -9.95
C GLU A 15 7.42 -11.90 -8.68
N VAL A 16 7.11 -11.10 -7.65
CA VAL A 16 7.77 -11.15 -6.35
C VAL A 16 7.50 -12.48 -5.64
N LEU A 17 6.26 -12.99 -5.70
CA LEU A 17 5.91 -14.31 -5.16
C LEU A 17 6.70 -15.44 -5.83
N ARG A 18 6.91 -15.37 -7.15
CA ARG A 18 7.72 -16.36 -7.88
C ARG A 18 9.19 -16.29 -7.51
N ASP A 19 9.73 -15.08 -7.40
CA ASP A 19 11.14 -14.91 -7.05
C ASP A 19 11.40 -15.31 -5.58
N LEU A 20 10.43 -15.05 -4.68
CA LEU A 20 10.44 -15.56 -3.31
C LEU A 20 10.37 -17.09 -3.28
N ALA A 21 9.44 -17.70 -4.03
CA ALA A 21 9.35 -19.16 -4.14
C ALA A 21 10.66 -19.79 -4.65
N ARG A 22 11.29 -19.19 -5.67
CA ARG A 22 12.61 -19.62 -6.18
C ARG A 22 13.71 -19.52 -5.14
N ALA A 23 13.73 -18.46 -4.33
CA ALA A 23 14.70 -18.29 -3.25
C ALA A 23 14.60 -19.43 -2.22
N HIS A 24 13.38 -19.91 -1.95
CA HIS A 24 13.11 -21.07 -1.10
C HIS A 24 13.15 -22.42 -1.84
N ARG A 25 13.70 -22.47 -3.06
CA ARG A 25 13.81 -23.68 -3.90
C ARG A 25 12.47 -24.36 -4.22
N ILE A 26 11.38 -23.59 -4.20
CA ILE A 26 10.06 -24.02 -4.65
C ILE A 26 10.01 -23.80 -6.17
N ASP A 27 10.27 -24.83 -6.96
CA ASP A 27 10.14 -24.77 -8.41
C ASP A 27 8.78 -25.28 -8.86
N ARG A 28 7.88 -24.36 -9.18
CA ARG A 28 6.54 -24.63 -9.71
C ARG A 28 6.39 -24.21 -11.19
N GLY A 29 7.50 -23.91 -11.86
CA GLY A 29 7.50 -23.39 -13.23
C GLY A 29 6.94 -21.97 -13.36
N ARG A 30 6.98 -21.42 -14.58
CA ARG A 30 6.58 -20.02 -14.86
C ARG A 30 5.06 -19.78 -14.79
N GLN A 31 4.25 -20.83 -14.87
CA GLN A 31 2.78 -20.77 -14.92
C GLN A 31 2.09 -21.10 -13.59
N ALA A 32 2.83 -21.22 -12.50
CA ALA A 32 2.24 -21.47 -11.19
C ALA A 32 1.17 -20.43 -10.87
N GLU A 33 -0.01 -20.91 -10.48
CA GLU A 33 -1.13 -20.08 -10.05
C GLU A 33 -0.77 -19.32 -8.78
N ARG A 34 -1.23 -18.07 -8.68
CA ARG A 34 -0.93 -17.18 -7.55
C ARG A 34 -1.33 -17.81 -6.21
N THR A 35 -2.51 -18.41 -6.14
CA THR A 35 -3.04 -19.05 -4.93
C THR A 35 -2.13 -20.18 -4.47
N LEU A 36 -1.71 -21.04 -5.40
CA LEU A 36 -0.80 -22.15 -5.12
C LEU A 36 0.59 -21.67 -4.66
N LEU A 37 1.10 -20.57 -5.22
CA LEU A 37 2.35 -19.95 -4.77
C LEU A 37 2.25 -19.45 -3.32
N ILE A 38 1.15 -18.78 -2.98
CA ILE A 38 0.90 -18.29 -1.62
C ILE A 38 0.80 -19.48 -0.65
N GLU A 39 -0.01 -20.48 -0.95
CA GLU A 39 -0.17 -21.68 -0.11
C GLU A 39 1.15 -22.41 0.14
N THR A 40 1.99 -22.54 -0.90
CA THR A 40 3.29 -23.21 -0.76
C THR A 40 4.25 -22.38 0.10
N LEU A 41 4.22 -21.05 -0.01
CA LEU A 41 5.05 -20.15 0.80
C LEU A 41 4.59 -20.09 2.26
N LEU A 42 3.29 -20.18 2.53
CA LEU A 42 2.75 -20.29 3.90
C LEU A 42 3.16 -21.58 4.61
N SER A 43 3.42 -22.64 3.83
CA SER A 43 3.80 -23.95 4.36
C SER A 43 5.29 -24.05 4.73
N LEU A 44 6.05 -22.97 4.58
CA LEU A 44 7.47 -22.94 4.96
C LEU A 44 7.65 -22.92 6.49
N PRO A 45 8.72 -23.53 7.00
CA PRO A 45 8.90 -23.75 8.44
C PRO A 45 9.24 -22.49 9.24
N ASP A 46 9.67 -21.41 8.58
CA ASP A 46 10.09 -20.16 9.23
C ASP A 46 9.30 -18.97 8.66
N PRO A 47 8.13 -18.65 9.25
CA PRO A 47 7.25 -17.61 8.72
C PRO A 47 7.87 -16.21 8.85
N ASP A 48 8.64 -15.95 9.90
CA ASP A 48 9.24 -14.64 10.16
C ASP A 48 10.35 -14.34 9.16
N ALA A 49 11.22 -15.32 8.86
CA ALA A 49 12.24 -15.16 7.83
C ALA A 49 11.61 -14.95 6.44
N VAL A 50 10.49 -15.60 6.15
CA VAL A 50 9.76 -15.42 4.88
C VAL A 50 9.15 -14.01 4.79
N VAL A 51 8.63 -13.46 5.88
CA VAL A 51 8.13 -12.07 5.92
C VAL A 51 9.25 -11.07 5.64
N VAL A 52 10.41 -11.22 6.30
CA VAL A 52 11.55 -10.31 6.11
C VAL A 52 12.05 -10.35 4.66
N GLU A 53 12.20 -11.54 4.09
CA GLU A 53 12.63 -11.70 2.70
C GLU A 53 11.57 -11.22 1.70
N ALA A 54 10.28 -11.41 2.00
CA ALA A 54 9.17 -10.89 1.23
C ALA A 54 9.17 -9.35 1.18
N ASP A 55 9.34 -8.69 2.33
CA ASP A 55 9.38 -7.23 2.41
C ASP A 55 10.61 -6.67 1.69
N ARG A 56 11.78 -7.32 1.82
CA ARG A 56 12.99 -6.95 1.06
C ARG A 56 12.76 -7.03 -0.44
N ARG A 57 12.22 -8.14 -0.95
CA ARG A 57 11.97 -8.32 -2.40
C ARG A 57 10.88 -7.39 -2.91
N ARG A 58 9.87 -7.10 -2.11
CA ARG A 58 8.83 -6.11 -2.41
C ARG A 58 9.44 -4.71 -2.60
N MET A 59 10.32 -4.33 -1.69
CA MET A 59 11.05 -3.07 -1.73
C MET A 59 11.93 -2.98 -2.99
N GLU A 60 12.74 -4.01 -3.27
CA GLU A 60 13.57 -4.09 -4.47
C GLU A 60 12.74 -4.02 -5.76
N TYR A 61 11.59 -4.69 -5.80
CA TYR A 61 10.68 -4.66 -6.94
C TYR A 61 10.15 -3.25 -7.22
N ARG A 62 9.74 -2.52 -6.17
CA ARG A 62 9.23 -1.15 -6.28
C ARG A 62 10.32 -0.19 -6.74
N LEU A 63 11.47 -0.21 -6.08
CA LEU A 63 12.62 0.61 -6.44
C LEU A 63 13.13 0.29 -7.85
N GLY A 64 13.15 -0.99 -8.23
CA GLY A 64 13.56 -1.47 -9.54
C GLY A 64 12.76 -0.90 -10.71
N ARG A 65 11.54 -0.38 -10.47
CA ARG A 65 10.70 0.27 -11.48
C ARG A 65 10.97 1.76 -11.64
N LEU A 66 11.62 2.39 -10.67
CA LEU A 66 11.95 3.81 -10.74
C LEU A 66 13.11 4.08 -11.70
N ARG A 67 13.18 5.28 -12.24
CA ARG A 67 14.35 5.74 -13.02
C ARG A 67 15.51 6.04 -12.06
N PRO A 68 16.78 5.92 -12.51
CA PRO A 68 17.95 6.23 -11.69
C PRO A 68 17.96 7.66 -11.10
N ARG A 69 17.28 8.61 -11.73
CA ARG A 69 17.08 9.96 -11.18
C ARG A 69 16.16 9.94 -9.97
N GLN A 70 14.98 9.32 -10.09
CA GLN A 70 14.01 9.18 -9.01
C GLN A 70 14.58 8.43 -7.80
N LEU A 71 15.43 7.41 -8.03
CA LEU A 71 16.15 6.71 -6.95
C LEU A 71 17.10 7.66 -6.20
N ARG A 72 17.77 8.58 -6.90
CA ARG A 72 18.64 9.57 -6.27
C ARG A 72 17.84 10.63 -5.50
N ASP A 73 16.77 11.14 -6.10
CA ASP A 73 15.86 12.07 -5.44
C ASP A 73 15.25 11.45 -4.16
N LEU A 74 14.97 10.15 -4.19
CA LEU A 74 14.50 9.39 -3.03
C LEU A 74 15.61 9.23 -1.98
N GLY A 75 16.83 8.89 -2.39
CA GLY A 75 17.98 8.83 -1.48
C GLY A 75 18.28 10.17 -0.81
N GLU A 76 18.17 11.29 -1.52
CA GLU A 76 18.34 12.62 -0.93
C GLU A 76 17.29 12.93 0.15
N ARG A 77 16.01 12.63 -0.12
CA ARG A 77 14.91 12.87 0.83
C ARG A 77 15.03 12.04 2.09
N HIS A 78 15.45 10.79 1.95
CA HIS A 78 15.65 9.84 3.05
C HIS A 78 17.08 9.82 3.58
N ARG A 79 17.92 10.80 3.20
CA ARG A 79 19.31 10.94 3.65
C ARG A 79 20.19 9.69 3.44
N VAL A 80 19.89 8.89 2.43
CA VAL A 80 20.67 7.72 2.01
C VAL A 80 21.79 8.16 1.08
N SER A 81 23.04 7.85 1.45
CA SER A 81 24.19 8.19 0.62
C SER A 81 24.28 7.28 -0.61
N LEU A 82 24.03 7.86 -1.79
CA LEU A 82 24.10 7.17 -3.08
C LEU A 82 25.28 7.66 -3.95
N HIS A 83 26.20 8.42 -3.35
CA HIS A 83 27.34 9.01 -4.06
C HIS A 83 28.29 7.93 -4.58
N GLY A 84 28.71 8.05 -5.85
CA GLY A 84 29.61 7.10 -6.49
C GLY A 84 28.94 5.83 -7.05
N LEU A 85 27.66 5.58 -6.76
CA LEU A 85 26.92 4.45 -7.28
C LEU A 85 26.50 4.68 -8.74
N LYS A 86 27.06 3.87 -9.65
CA LYS A 86 26.87 3.99 -11.10
C LYS A 86 25.78 3.06 -11.64
N LYS A 87 25.62 1.85 -11.07
CA LYS A 87 24.62 0.90 -11.56
C LYS A 87 23.30 1.11 -10.84
N LYS A 88 22.20 0.86 -11.56
CA LYS A 88 20.85 0.95 -11.01
C LYS A 88 20.63 -0.03 -9.86
N TRP A 89 21.15 -1.25 -10.00
CA TRP A 89 21.05 -2.28 -8.96
C TRP A 89 21.69 -1.80 -7.65
N ASP A 90 22.90 -1.23 -7.72
CA ASP A 90 23.59 -0.71 -6.53
C ASP A 90 22.77 0.39 -5.82
N LEU A 91 22.05 1.25 -6.57
CA LEU A 91 21.15 2.26 -6.00
C LEU A 91 19.94 1.62 -5.29
N VAL A 92 19.37 0.57 -5.90
CA VAL A 92 18.22 -0.16 -5.35
C VAL A 92 18.62 -0.88 -4.07
N GLU A 93 19.77 -1.56 -4.07
CA GLU A 93 20.29 -2.30 -2.92
C GLU A 93 20.61 -1.37 -1.74
N ALA A 94 21.23 -0.21 -2.00
CA ALA A 94 21.51 0.80 -0.99
C ALA A 94 20.24 1.38 -0.35
N LEU A 95 19.18 1.60 -1.14
CA LEU A 95 17.90 2.08 -0.64
C LEU A 95 17.10 0.99 0.09
N ALA A 96 17.16 -0.25 -0.39
CA ALA A 96 16.50 -1.39 0.26
C ALA A 96 17.13 -1.77 1.61
N SER A 97 18.42 -1.48 1.77
CA SER A 97 19.18 -1.75 3.00
C SER A 97 19.26 -0.54 3.95
N ALA A 98 18.59 0.57 3.62
CA ALA A 98 18.60 1.77 4.45
C ALA A 98 17.85 1.54 5.78
N PRO A 99 18.24 2.23 6.87
CA PRO A 99 17.51 2.19 8.14
C PRO A 99 16.02 2.56 7.99
N ASP A 100 15.74 3.49 7.07
CA ASP A 100 14.41 4.02 6.81
C ASP A 100 13.71 3.30 5.65
N ALA A 101 14.15 2.09 5.28
CA ALA A 101 13.61 1.33 4.15
C ALA A 101 12.09 1.08 4.27
N SER A 102 11.57 0.95 5.49
CA SER A 102 10.14 0.81 5.76
C SER A 102 9.35 2.09 5.41
N GLU A 103 9.90 3.26 5.73
CA GLU A 103 9.30 4.57 5.40
C GLU A 103 9.35 4.83 3.89
N ILE A 104 10.47 4.49 3.26
CA ILE A 104 10.62 4.56 1.81
C ILE A 104 9.57 3.68 1.12
N LEU A 105 9.40 2.44 1.58
CA LEU A 105 8.42 1.52 1.02
C LEU A 105 6.99 2.06 1.16
N MET A 106 6.66 2.61 2.33
CA MET A 106 5.36 3.23 2.59
C MET A 106 5.10 4.41 1.63
N GLU A 107 6.11 5.26 1.40
CA GLU A 107 5.99 6.39 0.47
C GLU A 107 5.78 5.92 -0.99
N LEU A 108 6.52 4.90 -1.42
CA LEU A 108 6.39 4.33 -2.76
C LEU A 108 5.03 3.68 -2.98
N GLU A 109 4.44 3.11 -1.93
CA GLU A 109 3.10 2.54 -1.97
C GLU A 109 2.02 3.61 -2.04
N ALA A 110 2.22 4.74 -1.37
CA ALA A 110 1.33 5.89 -1.45
C ALA A 110 1.37 6.59 -2.82
N GLN A 111 2.53 6.58 -3.50
CA GLN A 111 2.74 7.24 -4.79
C GLN A 111 2.44 6.38 -6.01
N ALA A 112 2.28 5.06 -5.87
CA ALA A 112 2.05 4.19 -7.00
C ALA A 112 0.72 4.57 -7.70
N PRO A 113 0.75 5.09 -8.94
CA PRO A 113 -0.47 5.24 -9.72
C PRO A 113 -1.07 3.84 -9.89
N ALA A 114 -2.40 3.73 -9.91
CA ALA A 114 -3.11 2.49 -10.25
C ALA A 114 -2.83 1.98 -11.69
N GLU A 115 -1.84 2.55 -12.36
CA GLU A 115 -1.42 2.20 -13.71
C GLU A 115 -0.40 1.06 -13.67
N ARG A 116 -0.92 -0.17 -13.73
CA ARG A 116 -0.42 -1.32 -14.52
C ARG A 116 -0.78 -2.71 -13.96
N ASP A 117 -1.77 -2.82 -13.08
CA ASP A 117 -2.47 -4.11 -12.93
C ASP A 117 -3.56 -4.32 -14.00
N ALA A 118 -3.87 -3.29 -14.81
CA ALA A 118 -4.78 -3.39 -15.96
C ALA A 118 -4.29 -4.36 -17.07
N GLY A 119 -3.03 -4.80 -17.05
CA GLY A 119 -2.50 -5.79 -18.01
C GLY A 119 -2.71 -7.26 -17.61
N LEU A 120 -3.20 -7.54 -16.40
CA LEU A 120 -3.33 -8.90 -15.85
C LEU A 120 -4.76 -9.25 -15.42
N ILE A 121 -5.73 -8.34 -15.57
CA ILE A 121 -7.15 -8.57 -15.23
C ILE A 121 -7.91 -9.05 -16.48
N LEU A 122 -7.42 -10.12 -17.10
CA LEU A 122 -8.22 -11.00 -17.97
C LEU A 122 -8.01 -12.45 -17.51
N GLY A 123 -8.13 -12.64 -16.19
CA GLY A 123 -8.36 -13.94 -15.56
C GLY A 123 -9.65 -13.82 -14.77
N ARG A 124 -10.69 -14.51 -15.24
CA ARG A 124 -11.99 -14.71 -14.58
C ARG A 124 -11.83 -14.98 -13.07
N ASP A 125 -12.77 -14.43 -12.29
CA ASP A 125 -13.10 -14.77 -10.89
C ASP A 125 -12.70 -13.80 -9.76
N SER A 126 -12.84 -12.49 -9.97
CA SER A 126 -13.29 -11.59 -8.89
C SER A 126 -14.12 -10.44 -9.45
N SER A 127 -15.43 -10.67 -9.63
CA SER A 127 -16.35 -9.56 -9.87
C SER A 127 -16.30 -8.67 -8.63
N VAL A 128 -15.74 -7.47 -8.77
CA VAL A 128 -15.77 -6.49 -7.71
C VAL A 128 -17.24 -6.16 -7.41
N ASP A 129 -17.64 -6.27 -6.15
CA ASP A 129 -19.03 -6.06 -5.71
C ASP A 129 -19.30 -4.55 -5.60
N PHE A 130 -19.69 -3.95 -6.73
CA PHE A 130 -19.97 -2.53 -6.85
C PHE A 130 -21.16 -2.09 -5.98
N ASP A 131 -22.19 -2.95 -5.89
CA ASP A 131 -23.37 -2.71 -5.06
C ASP A 131 -22.95 -2.56 -3.59
N ARG A 132 -22.00 -3.40 -3.14
CA ARG A 132 -21.45 -3.29 -1.79
C ARG A 132 -20.68 -2.00 -1.53
N VAL A 133 -19.94 -1.48 -2.52
CA VAL A 133 -19.22 -0.19 -2.39
C VAL A 133 -20.21 0.97 -2.27
N GLU A 134 -21.22 0.99 -3.13
CA GLU A 134 -22.25 2.03 -3.10
C GLU A 134 -23.02 2.04 -1.78
N ASP A 135 -23.40 0.87 -1.27
CA ASP A 135 -24.04 0.72 0.04
C ASP A 135 -23.17 1.27 1.18
N LEU A 136 -21.88 0.96 1.18
CA LEU A 136 -20.95 1.45 2.21
C LEU A 136 -20.76 2.97 2.13
N LEU A 137 -20.75 3.56 0.93
CA LEU A 137 -20.69 5.01 0.74
C LEU A 137 -21.98 5.70 1.20
N VAL A 138 -23.15 5.13 0.91
CA VAL A 138 -24.44 5.61 1.42
C VAL A 138 -24.45 5.57 2.95
N GLN A 139 -23.97 4.48 3.54
CA GLN A 139 -23.86 4.34 4.98
C GLN A 139 -22.85 5.32 5.60
N ALA A 140 -21.69 5.52 4.98
CA ALA A 140 -20.68 6.48 5.43
C ALA A 140 -21.25 7.91 5.45
N ARG A 141 -21.94 8.31 4.36
CA ARG A 141 -22.63 9.61 4.27
C ARG A 141 -23.68 9.77 5.36
N LYS A 142 -24.55 8.77 5.56
CA LYS A 142 -25.60 8.81 6.58
C LYS A 142 -25.00 8.94 7.99
N ARG A 143 -23.98 8.16 8.32
CA ARG A 143 -23.30 8.20 9.63
C ARG A 143 -22.56 9.50 9.87
N PHE A 144 -21.98 10.08 8.83
CA PHE A 144 -21.36 11.40 8.89
C PHE A 144 -22.39 12.50 9.21
N GLN A 145 -23.54 12.48 8.53
CA GLN A 145 -24.65 13.40 8.81
C GLN A 145 -25.21 13.25 10.23
N GLU A 146 -25.21 12.03 10.77
CA GLU A 146 -25.60 11.71 12.15
C GLU A 146 -24.51 12.05 13.19
N ARG A 147 -23.38 12.67 12.81
CA ARG A 147 -22.20 12.94 13.66
C ARG A 147 -21.56 11.70 14.29
N ARG A 148 -21.77 10.53 13.70
CA ARG A 148 -21.13 9.26 14.10
C ARG A 148 -19.84 9.07 13.31
N PHE A 149 -18.86 9.92 13.58
CA PHE A 149 -17.67 10.06 12.74
C PHE A 149 -16.79 8.81 12.69
N GLU A 150 -16.62 8.07 13.79
CA GLU A 150 -15.86 6.80 13.79
C GLU A 150 -16.51 5.72 12.91
N ALA A 151 -17.85 5.63 12.97
CA ALA A 151 -18.61 4.67 12.18
C ALA A 151 -18.67 5.09 10.70
N ALA A 152 -18.63 6.40 10.42
CA ALA A 152 -18.50 6.93 9.07
C ALA A 152 -17.11 6.64 8.49
N LEU A 153 -16.05 6.85 9.29
CA LEU A 153 -14.67 6.58 8.91
C LEU A 153 -14.45 5.09 8.61
N THR A 154 -14.94 4.20 9.49
CA THR A 154 -14.85 2.74 9.29
C THR A 154 -15.53 2.33 7.98
N ALA A 155 -16.75 2.83 7.71
CA ALA A 155 -17.48 2.51 6.49
C ALA A 155 -16.79 3.06 5.23
N ALA A 156 -16.21 4.27 5.30
CA ALA A 156 -15.46 4.86 4.19
C ALA A 156 -14.13 4.11 3.94
N GLN A 157 -13.46 3.63 4.97
CA GLN A 157 -12.26 2.80 4.86
C GLN A 157 -12.57 1.44 4.23
N GLU A 158 -13.68 0.81 4.62
CA GLU A 158 -14.14 -0.46 4.03
C GLU A 158 -14.54 -0.27 2.56
N ALA A 159 -15.27 0.80 2.25
CA ALA A 159 -15.58 1.18 0.86
C ALA A 159 -14.30 1.44 0.06
N SER A 160 -13.31 2.13 0.64
CA SER A 160 -12.01 2.38 0.00
C SER A 160 -11.25 1.09 -0.29
N ARG A 161 -11.22 0.14 0.65
CA ARG A 161 -10.55 -1.17 0.45
C ARG A 161 -11.17 -1.99 -0.68
N ILE A 162 -12.49 -1.94 -0.83
CA ILE A 162 -13.18 -2.61 -1.93
C ILE A 162 -12.99 -1.81 -3.23
N ALA A 163 -13.01 -0.47 -3.14
CA ALA A 163 -12.85 0.44 -4.28
C ALA A 163 -11.41 0.64 -4.78
N GLU A 164 -10.41 0.23 -4.02
CA GLU A 164 -9.01 0.13 -4.50
C GLU A 164 -8.94 -0.73 -5.77
N ARG A 165 -9.86 -1.69 -5.91
CA ARG A 165 -10.03 -2.56 -7.09
C ARG A 165 -11.02 -2.01 -8.15
N THR A 166 -11.61 -0.83 -7.96
CA THR A 166 -12.61 -0.23 -8.89
C THR A 166 -12.15 1.12 -9.48
N THR A 167 -13.09 1.86 -10.08
CA THR A 167 -12.86 3.10 -10.83
C THR A 167 -12.32 4.22 -9.94
N GLU A 168 -11.52 5.10 -10.53
CA GLU A 168 -10.87 6.21 -9.85
C GLU A 168 -11.86 7.18 -9.18
N GLN A 169 -13.06 7.32 -9.75
CA GLN A 169 -14.14 8.16 -9.20
C GLN A 169 -14.68 7.63 -7.87
N LEU A 170 -14.93 6.32 -7.76
CA LEU A 170 -15.38 5.69 -6.51
C LEU A 170 -14.29 5.73 -5.45
N ARG A 171 -13.03 5.51 -5.86
CA ARG A 171 -11.87 5.62 -4.97
C ARG A 171 -11.74 7.03 -4.39
N ARG A 172 -11.81 8.08 -5.23
CA ARG A 172 -11.79 9.48 -4.77
C ARG A 172 -12.93 9.81 -3.81
N ALA A 173 -14.13 9.32 -4.09
CA ALA A 173 -15.29 9.51 -3.20
C ALA A 173 -15.05 8.88 -1.81
N SER A 174 -14.55 7.64 -1.75
CA SER A 174 -14.24 6.96 -0.49
C SER A 174 -13.18 7.72 0.33
N TRP A 175 -12.10 8.18 -0.30
CA TRP A 175 -11.06 8.96 0.37
C TRP A 175 -11.54 10.33 0.83
N SER A 176 -12.42 10.98 0.06
CA SER A 176 -13.00 12.27 0.44
C SER A 176 -13.82 12.16 1.72
N TYR A 177 -14.64 11.10 1.85
CA TYR A 177 -15.40 10.86 3.07
C TYR A 177 -14.52 10.45 4.26
N ALA A 178 -13.44 9.70 4.04
CA ALA A 178 -12.48 9.35 5.09
C ALA A 178 -11.75 10.58 5.64
N ILE A 179 -11.33 11.52 4.78
CA ILE A 179 -10.68 12.78 5.18
C ILE A 179 -11.66 13.67 5.96
N LEU A 180 -12.91 13.80 5.49
CA LEU A 180 -13.92 14.58 6.20
C LEU A 180 -14.26 13.98 7.58
N ALA A 181 -14.36 12.65 7.68
CA ALA A 181 -14.60 11.99 8.96
C ALA A 181 -13.42 12.14 9.93
N ALA A 182 -12.18 12.04 9.45
CA ALA A 182 -10.98 12.28 10.25
C ALA A 182 -10.87 13.75 10.70
N GLN A 183 -11.27 14.71 9.86
CA GLN A 183 -11.39 16.13 10.25
C GLN A 183 -12.37 16.32 11.39
N GLY A 184 -13.58 15.75 11.30
CA GLY A 184 -14.60 15.85 12.35
C GLY A 184 -14.18 15.21 13.68
N LEU A 185 -13.34 14.17 13.65
CA LEU A 185 -12.78 13.55 14.86
C LEU A 185 -11.69 14.41 15.51
N LEU A 186 -10.92 15.15 14.72
CA LEU A 186 -9.81 15.98 15.21
C LEU A 186 -10.22 17.41 15.57
N GLU A 187 -11.39 17.87 15.11
CA GLU A 187 -11.96 19.19 15.41
C GLU A 187 -12.18 19.47 16.91
N PRO A 188 -12.67 18.52 17.75
CA PRO A 188 -12.79 18.72 19.19
C PRO A 188 -11.49 18.48 19.98
N CYS A 189 -10.43 17.96 19.36
CA CYS A 189 -9.17 17.66 20.05
C CYS A 189 -8.35 18.93 20.34
N ASP A 190 -7.65 18.95 21.49
CA ASP A 190 -6.78 20.06 21.87
C ASP A 190 -5.58 20.17 20.90
N PRO A 191 -5.36 21.32 20.24
CA PRO A 191 -4.20 21.53 19.38
C PRO A 191 -2.85 21.43 20.10
N ALA A 192 -2.80 21.56 21.43
CA ALA A 192 -1.59 21.43 22.23
C ALA A 192 -1.23 19.96 22.55
N ASP A 193 -2.14 19.02 22.27
CA ASP A 193 -1.86 17.59 22.42
C ASP A 193 -0.92 17.11 21.29
N PRO A 194 0.26 16.56 21.61
CA PRO A 194 1.21 16.06 20.63
C PRO A 194 0.65 14.94 19.74
N GLU A 195 -0.28 14.12 20.21
CA GLU A 195 -0.92 13.08 19.40
C GLU A 195 -1.90 13.68 18.39
N ALA A 196 -2.71 14.65 18.82
CA ALA A 196 -3.62 15.39 17.95
C ALA A 196 -2.85 16.21 16.90
N ALA A 197 -1.73 16.82 17.27
CA ALA A 197 -0.86 17.56 16.35
C ALA A 197 -0.26 16.63 15.27
N THR A 198 0.18 15.43 15.67
CA THR A 198 0.71 14.41 14.75
C THR A 198 -0.38 13.90 13.79
N ALA A 199 -1.57 13.62 14.32
CA ALA A 199 -2.72 13.18 13.53
C ALA A 199 -3.19 14.26 12.53
N ARG A 200 -3.15 15.54 12.92
CA ARG A 200 -3.43 16.68 12.02
C ARG A 200 -2.39 16.79 10.92
N GLY A 201 -1.10 16.61 11.22
CA GLY A 201 -0.04 16.58 10.21
C GLY A 201 -0.16 15.41 9.22
N LEU A 202 -0.69 14.27 9.65
CA LEU A 202 -1.02 13.15 8.75
C LEU A 202 -2.24 13.46 7.87
N LEU A 203 -3.27 14.07 8.45
CA LEU A 203 -4.48 14.47 7.75
C LEU A 203 -4.21 15.51 6.66
N GLU A 204 -3.38 16.51 6.94
CA GLU A 204 -3.01 17.52 5.95
C GLU A 204 -2.24 16.92 4.77
N ARG A 205 -1.28 16.02 5.04
CA ARG A 205 -0.57 15.29 3.97
C ARG A 205 -1.50 14.41 3.14
N ALA A 206 -2.46 13.73 3.77
CA ALA A 206 -3.46 12.92 3.06
C ALA A 206 -4.39 13.78 2.20
N ARG A 207 -4.76 14.97 2.69
CA ARG A 207 -5.56 15.95 1.95
C ARG A 207 -4.80 16.49 0.73
N GLU A 208 -3.55 16.92 0.91
CA GLU A 208 -2.69 17.38 -0.18
C GLU A 208 -2.50 16.30 -1.25
N ALA A 209 -2.28 15.03 -0.84
CA ALA A 209 -2.15 13.91 -1.76
C ALA A 209 -3.43 13.66 -2.58
N LEU A 210 -4.62 13.81 -1.96
CA LEU A 210 -5.89 13.69 -2.68
C LEU A 210 -6.09 14.82 -3.70
N PHE A 211 -5.70 16.05 -3.36
CA PHE A 211 -5.84 17.23 -4.23
C PHE A 211 -4.76 17.32 -5.33
N GLN A 212 -3.55 16.82 -5.11
CA GLN A 212 -2.48 16.82 -6.12
C GLN A 212 -2.58 15.66 -7.12
N GLY A 213 -3.35 14.62 -6.80
CA GLY A 213 -3.60 13.48 -7.67
C GLY A 213 -4.69 13.69 -8.71
N SER A 214 -5.04 14.93 -9.09
CA SER A 214 -6.03 15.29 -10.11
C SER A 214 -5.41 15.91 -11.36
#